data_AF-A0AAE0VTQ2-F1
#
_entry.id   AF-A0AAE0VTQ2-F1
#
_cell.length_a   1.000
_cell.length_b   1.000
_cell.length_c   1.000
_cell.angle_alpha   90.00
_cell.angle_beta   90.00
_cell.angle_gamma   90.00
#
_symmetry.space_group_name_H-M   'P 1'
#
loop_
_entity.id
_entity.type
_entity.pdbx_description
1 polymer ?
#
loop_
_entity_poly.entity_id
_entity_poly.type
_entity_poly.pdbx_seq_one_letter_code
_entity_poly.pdbx_strand_id
1 'polypeptide(L)' 'VMEFCNLLPMFTPIATFSDKSYQPNGGKAGIFLGCLPDGFKFAVQDCYSGVQIKHLQKGGIFGNDPSNYFVVR' A
#
# COMPACT_ATOMS: atom_id res chain seq x y z
N VAL A 1 -4.91 5.62 -2.07
CA VAL A 1 -5.67 4.39 -1.74
C VAL A 1 -6.73 4.68 -0.71
N MET A 2 -6.38 5.22 0.46
CA MET A 2 -7.32 5.45 1.57
C MET A 2 -8.58 6.25 1.20
N GLU A 3 -8.47 7.27 0.35
CA GLU A 3 -9.59 8.15 -0.03
C GLU A 3 -10.75 7.42 -0.73
N PHE A 4 -10.45 6.41 -1.55
CA PHE A 4 -11.44 5.66 -2.33
C PHE A 4 -11.40 4.16 -2.02
N CYS A 5 -10.93 3.81 -0.82
CA CYS A 5 -10.60 2.45 -0.44
C CYS A 5 -11.76 1.45 -0.60
N ASN A 6 -13.00 1.88 -0.30
CA ASN A 6 -14.21 1.05 -0.46
C ASN A 6 -14.67 0.87 -1.93
N LEU A 7 -14.17 1.71 -2.84
CA LEU A 7 -14.49 1.66 -4.27
C LEU A 7 -13.36 1.02 -5.08
N LEU A 8 -12.22 0.75 -4.45
CA LEU A 8 -11.05 0.22 -5.12
C LEU A 8 -11.26 -1.28 -5.38
N PRO A 9 -11.16 -1.76 -6.64
CA PRO A 9 -11.27 -3.18 -6.94
C PRO A 9 -10.18 -3.99 -6.23
N MET A 10 -10.55 -5.19 -5.77
CA MET A 10 -9.55 -6.18 -5.35
C MET A 10 -8.54 -6.43 -6.47
N PHE A 11 -7.31 -6.72 -6.07
CA PHE A 11 -6.16 -6.97 -6.93
C PHE A 11 -5.64 -5.74 -7.69
N THR A 12 -6.07 -4.54 -7.33
CA THR A 12 -5.52 -3.30 -7.90
C THR A 12 -4.06 -3.11 -7.49
N PRO A 13 -3.12 -2.85 -8.43
CA PRO A 13 -1.75 -2.50 -8.11
C PRO A 13 -1.67 -1.18 -7.37
N ILE A 14 -0.92 -1.16 -6.27
CA ILE A 14 -0.71 0.02 -5.44
C ILE A 14 0.77 0.17 -5.09
N ALA A 15 1.22 1.41 -4.93
CA ALA A 15 2.57 1.70 -4.50
C ALA A 15 2.64 3.01 -3.71
N THR A 16 3.70 3.17 -2.93
CA THR A 16 3.97 4.43 -2.24
C THR A 16 4.51 5.49 -3.20
N PHE A 17 4.02 6.72 -3.09
CA PHE A 17 4.56 7.86 -3.84
C PHE A 17 4.92 9.01 -2.90
N SER A 18 6.00 9.71 -3.24
CA SER A 18 6.39 10.99 -2.65
C SER A 18 6.65 11.97 -3.79
N ASP A 19 6.11 13.17 -3.69
CA ASP A 19 6.21 14.20 -4.74
C ASP A 19 5.88 13.69 -6.15
N LYS A 20 4.81 12.88 -6.26
CA LYS A 20 4.33 12.26 -7.51
C LYS A 20 5.32 11.29 -8.18
N SER A 21 6.35 10.85 -7.46
CA SER A 21 7.35 9.89 -7.92
C SER A 21 7.39 8.65 -7.01
N TYR A 22 7.70 7.49 -7.60
CA TYR A 22 7.97 6.29 -6.82
C TYR A 22 9.38 6.41 -6.21
N GLN A 23 9.48 6.27 -4.89
CA GLN A 23 10.75 6.32 -4.17
C GLN A 23 11.22 4.89 -3.88
N PRO A 24 12.30 4.38 -4.51
CA PRO A 24 12.76 3.02 -4.28
C PRO A 24 13.31 2.82 -2.85
N ASN A 25 13.84 3.88 -2.23
CA ASN A 25 14.38 3.83 -0.87
C ASN A 25 13.24 4.02 0.15
N GLY A 26 12.82 2.91 0.76
CA GLY A 26 11.76 2.90 1.77
C GLY A 26 10.35 2.89 1.20
N GLY A 27 10.20 2.96 -0.13
CA GLY A 27 8.93 2.74 -0.80
C GLY A 27 8.56 1.27 -0.88
N LYS A 28 7.27 1.03 -1.09
CA LYS A 28 6.70 -0.30 -1.23
C LYS A 28 5.69 -0.33 -2.36
N ALA A 29 5.61 -1.47 -3.03
CA ALA A 29 4.61 -1.76 -4.04
C ALA A 29 3.94 -3.10 -3.70
N GLY A 30 2.70 -3.26 -4.10
CA GLY A 30 1.93 -4.44 -3.81
C GLY A 30 0.56 -4.46 -4.47
N ILE A 31 -0.23 -5.45 -4.08
CA ILE A 31 -1.55 -5.70 -4.63
C ILE A 31 -2.59 -5.48 -3.55
N PHE A 32 -3.49 -4.52 -3.77
CA PHE A 32 -4.59 -4.23 -2.85
C PHE A 32 -5.54 -5.43 -2.75
N LEU A 33 -5.92 -5.81 -1.53
CA LEU A 33 -6.79 -6.96 -1.26
C LEU A 33 -8.10 -6.60 -0.56
N GLY A 34 -8.21 -5.41 0.02
CA GLY A 34 -9.45 -4.97 0.65
C GLY A 34 -9.25 -3.83 1.63
N CYS A 35 -10.34 -3.10 1.88
CA CYS A 35 -10.37 -2.01 2.83
C CYS A 35 -10.59 -2.53 4.27
N LEU A 36 -10.02 -1.83 5.25
CA LEU A 36 -10.23 -2.06 6.67
C LEU A 36 -10.59 -0.72 7.36
N PRO A 37 -11.25 -0.72 8.52
CA PRO A 37 -11.68 0.52 9.17
C PRO A 37 -10.56 1.52 9.46
N ASP A 38 -9.35 1.02 9.70
CA ASP A 38 -8.15 1.75 10.10
C ASP A 38 -7.03 1.72 9.04
N GLY A 39 -7.32 1.20 7.85
CA GLY A 39 -6.28 0.93 6.87
C GLY A 39 -6.73 0.11 5.66
N PHE A 40 -5.82 -0.69 5.13
CA PHE A 40 -6.14 -1.67 4.10
C PHE A 40 -5.27 -2.92 4.20
N LYS A 41 -5.74 -3.99 3.57
CA LYS A 41 -5.00 -5.25 3.39
C LYS A 41 -4.37 -5.27 2.00
N PHE A 42 -3.12 -5.71 1.91
CA PHE A 42 -2.43 -5.85 0.62
C PHE A 42 -1.41 -6.99 0.65
N ALA A 43 -1.14 -7.58 -0.51
CA ALA A 43 -0.01 -8.48 -0.71
C ALA A 43 1.22 -7.68 -1.09
N VAL A 44 2.35 -7.96 -0.44
CA VAL A 44 3.63 -7.25 -0.63
C VAL A 44 4.78 -8.24 -0.57
N GLN A 45 5.82 -7.99 -1.35
CA GLN A 45 7.08 -8.72 -1.23
C GLN A 45 8.06 -7.87 -0.42
N ASP A 46 8.51 -8.39 0.71
CA ASP A 46 9.63 -7.81 1.45
C ASP A 46 10.92 -8.56 1.11
N CYS A 47 12.05 -7.85 1.12
CA CYS A 47 13.35 -8.38 0.69
C CYS A 47 13.77 -9.69 1.39
N TYR A 48 13.34 -9.92 2.62
CA TYR A 48 13.79 -11.06 3.44
C TYR A 48 12.68 -12.05 3.82
N SER A 49 11.43 -11.71 3.56
CA SER A 49 10.27 -12.44 4.09
C SER A 49 9.41 -13.07 3.00
N GLY A 50 9.78 -12.86 1.73
CA GLY A 50 8.98 -13.27 0.58
C GLY A 50 7.68 -12.50 0.47
N VAL A 51 6.71 -13.10 -0.21
CA VAL A 51 5.36 -12.52 -0.36
C VAL A 51 4.57 -12.73 0.92
N GLN A 52 4.01 -11.64 1.43
CA GLN A 52 3.17 -11.64 2.63
C GLN A 52 1.90 -10.85 2.38
N ILE A 53 0.85 -11.21 3.11
CA ILE A 53 -0.34 -10.38 3.21
C ILE A 53 -0.25 -9.56 4.49
N LYS A 54 -0.29 -8.23 4.36
CA LYS A 54 -0.18 -7.30 5.48
C LYS A 54 -1.42 -6.44 5.64
N HIS A 55 -1.71 -6.09 6.88
CA HIS A 55 -2.60 -5.00 7.23
C HIS A 55 -1.73 -3.76 7.44
N LEU A 56 -1.98 -2.70 6.67
CA LEU A 56 -1.33 -1.41 6.84
C LEU A 56 -2.26 -0.44 7.57
N GLN A 57 -1.90 -0.11 8.82
CA GLN A 57 -2.64 0.80 9.69
C GLN A 57 -2.07 2.22 9.62
N LYS A 58 -2.91 3.23 9.82
CA LYS A 58 -2.48 4.63 9.91
C LYS A 58 -1.41 4.83 11.00
N GLY A 59 -0.47 5.74 10.75
CA GLY A 59 0.53 6.17 11.74
C GLY A 59 1.91 5.52 11.62
N GLY A 60 2.20 4.83 10.51
CA GLY A 60 3.54 4.32 10.20
C GLY A 60 4.52 5.36 9.64
N ILE A 61 5.75 4.93 9.39
CA ILE A 61 6.71 5.64 8.52
C ILE A 61 6.33 5.46 7.04
N PHE A 62 6.89 6.25 6.12
CA PHE A 62 6.54 6.27 4.68
C PHE A 62 6.01 4.95 4.08
N GLY A 63 6.84 3.90 4.01
CA GLY A 63 6.48 2.58 3.46
C GLY A 63 5.42 1.80 4.24
N ASN A 64 5.19 2.15 5.50
CA ASN A 64 4.24 1.51 6.41
C ASN A 64 3.06 2.42 6.78
N ASP A 65 2.90 3.58 6.13
CA ASP A 65 1.75 4.46 6.31
C ASP A 65 0.82 4.37 5.09
N PRO A 66 -0.44 3.92 5.27
CA PRO A 66 -1.39 3.77 4.18
C PRO A 66 -1.73 5.09 3.46
N SER A 67 -1.47 6.25 4.08
CA SER A 67 -1.66 7.57 3.44
C SER A 67 -0.77 7.77 2.21
N ASN A 68 0.41 7.12 2.18
CA ASN A 68 1.38 7.27 1.10
C ASN A 68 1.10 6.38 -0.10
N TYR A 69 0.12 5.48 -0.03
CA TYR A 69 -0.18 4.54 -1.11
C TYR A 69 -1.16 5.10 -2.12
N PHE A 70 -0.82 4.97 -3.39
CA PHE A 70 -1.62 5.37 -4.54
C PHE A 70 -1.79 4.19 -5.50
N VAL A 71 -2.82 4.28 -6.34
CA VAL A 71 -3.03 3.31 -7.42
C VAL A 71 -1.99 3.55 -8.49
N VAL A 72 -1.35 2.48 -8.98
CA VAL A 72 -0.46 2.54 -10.14
C VAL A 72 -1.30 2.49 -11.41
N ARG A 73 -1.07 3.43 -12.34
CA ARG A 73 -1.72 3.52 -13.65
C ARG A 73 -0.68 3.67 -14.74
#